data_AF-A0A3P6CNL4-F1
#
_entry.id   AF-A0A3P6CNL4-F1
#
_cell.length_a   1.000
_cell.length_b   1.000
_cell.length_c   1.000
_cell.angle_alpha   90.00
_cell.angle_beta   90.00
_cell.angle_gamma   90.00
#
_symmetry.space_group_name_H-M   'P 1'
#
loop_
_entity.id
_entity.type
_entity.pdbx_description
1 polymer ?
#
loop_
_entity_poly.entity_id
_entity_poly.type
_entity_poly.pdbx_seq_one_letter_code
_entity_poly.pdbx_strand_id
1 'polypeptide(L)'
;MARESDPEFSLPPMEKYYVVDSDYPNRQGFLAPYKSSRNNVVRYHMSQFNYGHPPRNKEELFNRYHASLRSVIKSTFRVWKKKWRILFDFPRYSIDIQKWV
;
A
#
# COMPACT_ATOMS: atom_id res chain seq x y z
N MET A 1 -13.24 4.20 -4.37
CA MET A 1 -12.96 3.91 -2.94
C MET A 1 -13.68 2.63 -2.59
N ALA A 2 -13.02 1.64 -1.98
CA ALA A 2 -13.66 0.38 -1.59
C ALA A 2 -14.80 0.67 -0.60
N ARG A 3 -16.04 0.60 -1.08
CA ARG A 3 -17.26 0.71 -0.27
C ARG A 3 -17.35 -0.52 0.63
N GLU A 4 -18.03 -0.40 1.77
CA GLU A 4 -18.18 -1.49 2.75
C GLU A 4 -18.83 -2.77 2.19
N SER A 5 -19.38 -2.68 0.97
CA SER A 5 -20.02 -3.75 0.23
C SER A 5 -19.64 -3.73 -1.25
N ASP A 6 -18.35 -3.55 -1.57
CA ASP A 6 -17.87 -3.86 -2.91
C ASP A 6 -17.76 -5.39 -3.06
N PRO A 7 -18.62 -6.05 -3.85
CA PRO A 7 -18.59 -7.51 -3.98
C PRO A 7 -17.27 -8.03 -4.58
N GLU A 8 -16.50 -7.16 -5.22
CA GLU A 8 -15.21 -7.48 -5.83
C GLU A 8 -14.04 -7.37 -4.83
N PHE A 9 -14.23 -6.67 -3.70
CA PHE A 9 -13.19 -6.50 -2.67
C PHE A 9 -13.77 -6.63 -1.25
N SER A 10 -13.87 -7.88 -0.79
CA SER A 10 -14.37 -8.22 0.54
C SER A 10 -13.40 -7.79 1.66
N LEU A 11 -13.94 -7.65 2.87
CA LEU A 11 -13.12 -7.44 4.07
C LEU A 11 -12.23 -8.66 4.34
N PRO A 12 -11.03 -8.45 4.89
CA PRO A 12 -10.18 -9.58 5.25
C PRO A 12 -10.86 -10.43 6.33
N PRO A 13 -10.52 -11.72 6.44
CA PRO A 13 -10.99 -12.57 7.53
C PRO A 13 -10.70 -11.95 8.90
N MET A 14 -11.45 -12.38 9.92
CA MET A 14 -11.23 -11.91 11.29
C MET A 14 -9.75 -12.05 11.68
N GLU A 15 -9.23 -11.04 12.38
CA GLU A 15 -7.82 -10.93 12.79
C GLU A 15 -6.79 -10.71 11.66
N LYS A 16 -7.24 -10.53 10.41
CA LYS A 16 -6.38 -10.18 9.28
C LYS A 16 -6.63 -8.74 8.82
N TYR A 17 -5.62 -8.18 8.17
CA TYR A 17 -5.63 -6.81 7.69
C TYR A 17 -4.98 -6.69 6.32
N TYR A 18 -5.52 -5.83 5.48
CA TYR A 18 -4.85 -5.38 4.27
C TYR A 18 -3.88 -4.25 4.57
N VAL A 19 -2.67 -4.33 4.02
CA VAL A 19 -1.70 -3.24 4.06
C VAL A 19 -2.05 -2.23 2.97
N VAL A 20 -2.28 -0.98 3.36
CA VAL A 20 -2.70 0.10 2.43
C VAL A 20 -1.75 1.29 2.45
N ASP A 21 -1.86 2.14 1.42
CA ASP A 21 -1.14 3.40 1.33
C ASP A 21 -1.63 4.44 2.36
N SER A 22 -0.82 5.49 2.58
CA SER A 22 -1.12 6.60 3.48
C SER A 22 -2.40 7.36 3.15
N ASP A 23 -2.85 7.27 1.91
CA ASP A 23 -4.03 7.98 1.42
C ASP A 23 -5.32 7.27 1.80
N TYR A 24 -5.23 6.03 2.29
CA TYR A 24 -6.36 5.30 2.83
C TYR A 24 -6.61 5.66 4.31
N PRO A 25 -7.88 5.80 4.71
CA PRO A 25 -8.21 5.95 6.12
C PRO A 25 -7.93 4.64 6.87
N ASN A 26 -7.38 4.76 8.08
CA ASN A 26 -7.31 3.63 9.00
C ASN A 26 -8.73 3.26 9.45
N ARG A 27 -9.19 2.08 9.03
CA ARG A 27 -10.50 1.51 9.37
C ARG A 27 -10.35 0.00 9.57
N GLN A 28 -11.35 -0.66 10.15
CA GLN A 28 -11.31 -2.10 10.38
C GLN A 28 -10.95 -2.87 9.10
N GLY A 29 -9.97 -3.78 9.20
CA GLY A 29 -9.46 -4.57 8.07
C GLY A 29 -8.41 -3.87 7.21
N PHE A 30 -8.06 -2.61 7.47
CA PHE A 30 -7.07 -1.87 6.69
C PHE A 30 -6.01 -1.22 7.58
N LEU A 31 -4.74 -1.39 7.23
CA LEU A 31 -3.58 -0.87 7.96
C LEU A 31 -2.80 0.10 7.08
N ALA A 32 -3.06 1.40 7.28
CA ALA A 32 -2.27 2.50 6.73
C ALA A 32 -1.09 2.81 7.67
N PRO A 33 0.01 3.38 7.13
CA PRO A 33 1.14 3.78 7.97
C PRO A 33 0.74 4.86 8.99
N TYR A 34 1.42 4.88 10.13
CA TYR A 34 1.28 5.97 11.10
C TYR A 34 1.74 7.28 10.46
N LYS A 35 0.88 8.28 10.52
CA LYS A 35 1.16 9.63 10.02
C LYS A 35 1.88 10.44 11.08
N SER A 36 2.90 11.18 10.65
CA SER A 36 3.51 12.21 11.47
C SER A 36 2.44 13.27 11.81
N SER A 37 2.43 13.72 13.07
CA SER A 37 1.59 14.83 13.52
C SER A 37 2.46 16.01 13.96
N ARG A 38 1.83 17.15 14.27
CA ARG A 38 2.53 18.35 14.77
C ARG A 38 3.31 18.08 16.06
N ASN A 39 2.84 17.14 16.87
CA ASN A 39 3.37 16.86 18.20
C ASN A 39 4.18 15.55 18.27
N ASN A 40 4.15 14.73 17.22
CA ASN A 40 4.86 13.45 17.17
C ASN A 40 5.35 13.19 15.74
N VAL A 41 6.67 13.23 15.56
CA VAL A 41 7.32 12.92 14.28
C VAL A 41 7.56 11.42 14.18
N VAL A 42 6.86 10.77 13.24
CA VAL A 42 7.00 9.33 12.98
C VAL A 42 7.66 9.13 11.62
N ARG A 43 8.84 8.51 11.61
CA ARG A 43 9.57 8.18 10.38
C ARG A 43 8.82 7.14 9.56
N TYR A 44 8.94 7.22 8.22
CA TYR A 44 8.30 6.28 7.29
C TYR A 44 9.22 5.82 6.17
N HIS A 45 10.12 6.67 5.68
CA HIS A 45 10.95 6.33 4.54
C HIS A 45 12.03 5.30 4.94
N MET A 46 12.19 4.26 4.12
CA MET A 46 13.17 3.21 4.38
C MET A 46 14.60 3.74 4.54
N SER A 47 14.95 4.81 3.80
CA SER A 47 16.25 5.48 3.92
C SER A 47 16.52 5.99 5.34
N GLN A 48 15.49 6.46 6.05
CA GLN A 48 15.60 6.97 7.42
C GLN A 48 15.91 5.85 8.44
N PHE A 49 15.66 4.59 8.07
CA PHE A 49 15.92 3.42 8.91
C PHE A 49 17.19 2.66 8.49
N ASN A 50 17.54 2.68 7.20
CA ASN A 50 18.75 2.01 6.69
C ASN A 50 20.03 2.80 7.02
N TYR A 51 19.96 4.13 6.95
CA TYR A 51 21.10 5.02 7.19
C TYR A 51 20.98 5.82 8.50
N GLY A 52 19.90 5.60 9.26
CA GLY A 52 19.61 6.30 10.50
C GLY A 52 19.58 5.37 11.71
N HIS A 53 19.24 5.95 12.86
CA HIS A 53 19.07 5.17 14.09
C HIS A 53 17.90 4.18 13.98
N PRO A 54 17.94 3.08 14.76
CA PRO A 54 16.82 2.15 14.87
C PRO A 54 15.48 2.84 15.21
N PRO A 55 14.34 2.18 14.96
CA PRO A 55 13.03 2.68 15.36
C PRO A 55 12.98 3.01 16.86
N ARG A 56 12.45 4.18 17.20
CA ARG A 56 12.41 4.70 18.58
C ARG A 56 11.18 4.23 19.35
N ASN A 57 10.09 3.94 18.65
CA ASN A 57 8.83 3.56 19.25
C ASN A 57 8.11 2.50 18.39
N LYS A 58 6.98 2.00 18.90
CA LYS A 58 6.17 0.98 18.22
C LYS A 58 5.64 1.45 16.86
N GLU A 59 5.35 2.74 16.73
CA GLU A 59 4.83 3.34 15.48
C GLU A 59 5.90 3.38 14.38
N GLU A 60 7.12 3.79 14.71
CA GLU A 60 8.26 3.74 13.77
C GLU A 60 8.63 2.31 13.41
N LEU A 61 8.54 1.38 14.37
CA LEU A 61 8.81 -0.03 14.11
C LEU A 61 7.79 -0.60 13.12
N PHE A 62 6.50 -0.30 13.34
CA PHE A 62 5.44 -0.64 12.41
C PHE A 62 5.68 -0.01 11.03
N ASN A 63 5.97 1.29 10.97
CA ASN A 63 6.21 2.01 9.72
C ASN A 63 7.42 1.46 8.94
N ARG A 64 8.48 1.00 9.62
CA ARG A 64 9.62 0.34 8.98
C ARG A 64 9.19 -0.95 8.29
N TYR A 65 8.42 -1.81 8.96
CA TYR A 65 7.91 -3.04 8.35
C TYR A 65 6.92 -2.75 7.21
N HIS A 66 6.02 -1.78 7.41
CA HIS A 66 5.08 -1.33 6.39
C HIS A 66 5.80 -0.85 5.13
N ALA A 67 6.78 0.04 5.29
CA ALA A 67 7.58 0.55 4.18
C ALA A 67 8.36 -0.58 3.46
N SER A 68 8.76 -1.63 4.18
CA SER A 68 9.46 -2.79 3.61
C SER A 68 8.54 -3.59 2.69
N LEU A 69 7.38 -3.98 3.22
CA LEU A 69 6.35 -4.67 2.44
C LEU A 69 5.91 -3.84 1.24
N ARG A 70 5.71 -2.53 1.44
CA ARG A 70 5.32 -1.63 0.35
C ARG A 70 6.39 -1.49 -0.72
N SER A 71 7.67 -1.49 -0.33
CA SER A 71 8.80 -1.46 -1.27
C SER A 71 8.81 -2.69 -2.18
N VAL A 72 8.60 -3.88 -1.62
CA VAL A 72 8.51 -5.13 -2.40
C VAL A 72 7.34 -5.06 -3.38
N ILE A 73 6.13 -4.71 -2.91
CA ILE A 73 4.95 -4.58 -3.77
C ILE A 73 5.19 -3.59 -4.91
N LYS A 74 5.66 -2.37 -4.59
CA LYS A 74 5.94 -1.34 -5.62
C LYS A 74 7.01 -1.79 -6.61
N SER A 75 8.07 -2.43 -6.14
CA SER A 75 9.13 -2.94 -7.02
C SER A 75 8.62 -4.01 -7.96
N THR A 76 7.79 -4.96 -7.47
CA THR A 76 7.15 -5.99 -8.29
C THR A 76 6.30 -5.38 -9.39
N PHE A 77 5.40 -4.45 -9.05
CA PHE A 77 4.58 -3.75 -10.07
C PHE A 77 5.43 -2.97 -11.06
N ARG A 78 6.53 -2.34 -10.62
CA ARG A 78 7.45 -1.64 -11.51
C ARG A 78 8.10 -2.59 -12.52
N VAL A 79 8.50 -3.79 -12.10
CA VAL A 79 9.04 -4.81 -13.02
C VAL A 79 7.95 -5.29 -13.97
N TRP A 80 6.75 -5.56 -13.47
CA TRP A 80 5.64 -6.03 -14.29
C TRP A 80 5.21 -5.01 -15.35
N LYS A 81 5.12 -3.72 -14.99
CA LYS A 81 4.84 -2.64 -15.96
C LYS A 81 5.88 -2.55 -17.07
N LYS A 82 7.16 -2.85 -16.78
CA LYS A 82 8.21 -2.88 -17.81
C LYS A 82 8.09 -4.11 -18.72
N LYS A 83 7.67 -5.25 -18.16
CA LYS A 83 7.54 -6.52 -18.92
C LYS A 83 6.28 -6.57 -19.77
N TRP A 84 5.16 -6.07 -19.25
CA TRP A 84 3.84 -6.20 -19.86
C TRP A 84 3.31 -4.84 -20.29
N ARG A 85 3.31 -4.57 -21.60
CA ARG A 85 2.84 -3.30 -22.19
C ARG A 85 1.39 -2.97 -21.82
N ILE A 86 0.55 -3.99 -21.65
CA ILE A 86 -0.86 -3.83 -21.24
C ILE A 86 -1.02 -3.18 -19.84
N LEU A 87 -0.01 -3.29 -18.98
CA LEU A 87 -0.02 -2.66 -17.65
C LEU A 87 0.58 -1.25 -17.64
N PHE A 88 1.15 -0.82 -18.77
CA PHE A 88 1.81 0.46 -18.93
C PHE A 88 0.93 1.48 -19.63
N ASP A 89 0.32 1.09 -20.75
CA ASP A 89 -0.56 1.95 -21.54
C ASP A 89 -2.03 1.66 -21.22
N PHE A 90 -2.85 2.71 -21.15
CA PHE A 90 -4.32 2.53 -21.16
C PHE A 90 -4.70 1.74 -22.41
N PRO A 91 -5.47 0.65 -22.28
CA PRO A 91 -5.89 -0.08 -23.47
C PRO A 91 -6.73 0.87 -24.32
N ARG A 92 -6.42 0.94 -25.62
CA ARG A 92 -7.14 1.79 -26.59
C ARG A 92 -8.59 1.35 -26.82
N TYR A 93 -9.01 0.28 -26.16
CA TYR A 93 -10.31 -0.36 -26.28
C TYR A 93 -11.20 0.09 -25.13
N SER A 94 -12.51 0.22 -25.38
CA SER A 94 -13.49 0.53 -24.34
C SER A 94 -13.49 -0.54 -23.24
N ILE A 95 -13.93 -0.18 -22.04
CA ILE A 95 -14.05 -1.09 -20.89
C ILE A 95 -14.84 -2.35 -21.23
N ASP A 96 -15.87 -2.23 -22.06
CA ASP A 96 -16.69 -3.37 -22.48
C ASP A 96 -15.87 -4.40 -23.26
N ILE A 97 -14.91 -3.97 -24.08
CA ILE A 97 -14.01 -4.87 -24.82
C ILE A 97 -12.94 -5.45 -23.90
N GLN A 98 -12.45 -4.67 -22.92
CA GLN A 98 -11.44 -5.12 -21.97
C GLN A 98 -11.94 -6.23 -21.04
N LYS A 99 -13.24 -6.28 -20.73
CA LYS A 99 -13.84 -7.30 -19.85
C LYS A 99 -13.81 -8.73 -20.43
N TRP A 100 -13.65 -8.88 -21.74
CA TRP A 100 -13.71 -10.17 -22.44
C TRP A 100 -12.34 -10.77 -22.79
N VAL A 101 -11.25 -10.08 -22.46
CA VAL A 101 -9.86 -10.54 -22.63
C VAL A 101 -9.36 -11.13 -21.32
#